data_AF-A0A6N2VIF8-F1
#
_entry.id   AF-A0A6N2VIF8-F1
#
_cell.length_a   1.000
_cell.length_b   1.000
_cell.length_c   1.000
_cell.angle_alpha   90.00
_cell.angle_beta   90.00
_cell.angle_gamma   90.00
#
_symmetry.space_group_name_H-M   'P 1'
#
loop_
_entity.id
_entity.type
_entity.pdbx_description
1 polymer ?
#
loop_
_entity_poly.entity_id
_entity_poly.type
_entity_poly.pdbx_seq_one_letter_code
_entity_poly.pdbx_strand_id
1 'polypeptide(L)'
;MYEKNALNNFKDVLGKYCAINQFVELSKRCFLVEHQNEIQKRDTFVKLATEYAVTLTNYDADSMVCEICRSYIVNVHLCFETFLKDVCRQINKYGKNEYKPRIQEESYLSCAVRNICGNNLSDDMKPLYELCEYYRLIRNTSVHDLCEVDSHEKEYRKLQKYNFKTEAKFSKLVAPNKYEEISFDDFVMFSRSCVELATYIFEKMAYDYTKIALDIPDKQISKWRKYSKNRQEKALCLYIKTLYKVDEEFIEQIPKLLNMIIDPIV
;
A
#
# COMPACT_ATOMS: atom_id res chain seq x y z
N MET A 1 -17.26 -4.38 10.24
CA MET A 1 -16.46 -3.56 9.31
C MET A 1 -17.20 -3.56 7.98
N TYR A 2 -17.57 -2.41 7.44
CA TYR A 2 -18.17 -2.38 6.09
C TYR A 2 -17.14 -2.95 5.12
N GLU A 3 -17.50 -3.99 4.39
CA GLU A 3 -16.62 -4.55 3.37
C GLU A 3 -16.38 -3.50 2.28
N LYS A 4 -15.12 -3.33 1.89
CA LYS A 4 -14.67 -2.37 0.88
C LYS A 4 -13.75 -3.10 -0.08
N ASN A 5 -13.69 -2.63 -1.32
CA ASN A 5 -12.71 -3.11 -2.28
C ASN A 5 -11.28 -2.86 -1.80
N ALA A 6 -10.33 -3.59 -2.40
CA ALA A 6 -8.92 -3.58 -1.99
C ALA A 6 -8.32 -2.16 -1.97
N LEU A 7 -8.61 -1.32 -2.96
CA LEU A 7 -8.06 0.05 -3.04
C LEU A 7 -8.60 0.96 -1.94
N ASN A 8 -9.90 0.91 -1.67
CA ASN A 8 -10.52 1.73 -0.62
C ASN A 8 -10.06 1.28 0.77
N ASN A 9 -9.96 -0.04 1.00
CA ASN A 9 -9.39 -0.55 2.24
C ASN A 9 -7.92 -0.13 2.41
N PHE A 10 -7.12 -0.18 1.34
CA PHE A 10 -5.73 0.29 1.35
C PHE A 10 -5.63 1.77 1.71
N LYS A 11 -6.41 2.65 1.05
CA LYS A 11 -6.43 4.09 1.32
C LYS A 11 -6.81 4.40 2.78
N ASP A 12 -7.81 3.69 3.32
CA ASP A 12 -8.22 3.85 4.72
C ASP A 12 -7.12 3.44 5.70
N VAL A 13 -6.50 2.28 5.49
CA VAL A 13 -5.46 1.76 6.39
C VAL A 13 -4.21 2.63 6.30
N LEU A 14 -3.76 2.95 5.08
CA LEU A 14 -2.63 3.86 4.87
C LEU A 14 -2.89 5.22 5.51
N GLY A 15 -4.10 5.79 5.36
CA GLY A 15 -4.46 7.07 5.98
C GLY A 15 -4.32 7.07 7.50
N LYS A 16 -4.66 5.96 8.18
CA LYS A 16 -4.44 5.80 9.63
C LYS A 16 -2.95 5.78 9.98
N TYR A 17 -2.14 5.01 9.26
CA TYR A 17 -0.69 4.97 9.49
C TYR A 17 -0.01 6.30 9.16
N CYS A 18 -0.48 7.02 8.13
CA CYS A 18 0.00 8.36 7.83
C CYS A 18 -0.29 9.33 8.99
N ALA A 19 -1.50 9.28 9.56
CA ALA A 19 -1.86 10.11 10.71
C ALA A 19 -0.99 9.80 11.94
N ILE A 20 -0.70 8.51 12.20
CA ILE A 20 0.20 8.08 13.27
C ILE A 20 1.62 8.61 13.03
N ASN A 21 2.18 8.40 11.83
CA ASN A 21 3.52 8.88 11.48
C ASN A 21 3.63 10.41 11.57
N GLN A 22 2.58 11.13 11.16
CA GLN A 22 2.49 12.59 11.28
C GLN A 22 2.47 13.05 12.75
N PHE A 23 1.71 12.36 13.59
CA PHE A 23 1.67 12.64 15.02
C PHE A 23 3.03 12.39 15.70
N VAL A 24 3.67 11.27 15.37
CA VAL A 24 5.03 10.96 15.84
C VAL A 24 6.03 12.01 15.36
N GLU A 25 5.95 12.42 14.09
CA GLU A 25 6.85 13.44 13.54
C GLU A 25 6.67 14.80 14.22
N LEU A 26 5.43 15.22 14.45
CA LEU A 26 5.13 16.46 15.17
C LEU A 26 5.68 16.39 16.60
N SER A 27 5.40 15.30 17.31
CA SER A 27 5.88 15.08 18.68
C SER A 27 7.40 15.10 18.75
N LYS A 28 8.07 14.43 17.80
CA LYS A 28 9.53 14.43 17.65
C LYS A 28 10.07 15.84 17.47
N ARG A 29 9.48 16.63 16.55
CA ARG A 29 9.93 18.01 16.30
C ARG A 29 9.76 18.91 17.52
N CYS A 30 8.63 18.82 18.23
CA CYS A 30 8.42 19.55 19.48
C CYS A 30 9.46 19.15 20.54
N PHE A 31 9.65 17.84 20.74
CA PHE A 31 10.60 17.31 21.71
C PHE A 31 12.05 17.78 21.44
N LEU A 32 12.50 17.73 20.18
CA LEU A 32 13.84 18.19 19.79
C LEU A 32 14.04 19.68 20.01
N VAL A 33 13.00 20.50 19.81
CA VAL A 33 13.08 21.96 20.04
C VAL A 33 13.11 22.29 21.54
N GLU A 34 12.27 21.63 22.32
CA GLU A 34 12.13 21.91 23.76
C GLU A 34 13.30 21.37 24.59
N HIS A 35 13.91 20.26 24.16
CA HIS A 35 14.90 19.52 24.95
C HIS A 35 16.26 19.37 24.27
N GLN A 36 16.59 20.25 23.32
CA GLN A 36 17.83 20.17 22.53
C GLN A 36 19.09 20.07 23.39
N ASN A 37 19.13 20.76 24.53
CA ASN A 37 20.31 20.77 25.41
C ASN A 37 20.40 19.48 26.25
N GLU A 38 19.27 18.97 26.70
CA GLU A 38 19.16 17.80 27.56
C GLU A 38 19.50 16.52 26.81
N ILE A 39 19.11 16.41 25.54
CA ILE A 39 19.33 15.20 24.74
C ILE A 39 20.77 15.03 24.25
N GLN A 40 21.59 16.09 24.30
CA GLN A 40 23.00 16.05 23.86
C GLN A 40 23.93 15.35 24.86
N LYS A 41 23.56 15.28 26.14
CA LYS A 41 24.37 14.62 27.17
C LYS A 41 23.59 13.46 27.77
N ARG A 42 24.28 12.32 27.89
CA ARG A 42 23.68 11.08 28.42
C ARG A 42 22.98 11.29 29.76
N ASP A 43 23.64 11.91 30.73
CA ASP A 43 23.10 12.04 32.09
C ASP A 43 21.83 12.90 32.13
N THR A 44 21.80 13.99 31.37
CA THR A 44 20.62 14.87 31.28
C THR A 44 19.49 14.20 30.51
N PHE A 45 19.79 13.42 29.46
CA PHE A 45 18.77 12.70 28.71
C PHE A 45 18.15 11.55 29.53
N VAL A 46 18.97 10.79 30.25
CA VAL A 46 18.51 9.75 31.21
C VAL A 46 17.61 10.37 32.26
N LYS A 47 18.02 11.50 32.83
CA LYS A 47 17.22 12.19 33.86
C LYS A 47 15.88 12.63 33.29
N LEU A 48 15.88 13.28 32.13
CA LEU A 48 14.65 13.69 31.43
C LEU A 48 13.72 12.50 31.17
N ALA A 49 14.22 11.40 30.61
CA ALA A 49 13.41 10.21 30.37
C ALA A 49 12.82 9.62 31.66
N THR A 50 13.60 9.61 32.74
CA THR A 50 13.18 9.13 34.06
C THR A 50 12.06 10.00 34.65
N GLU A 51 12.08 11.32 34.43
CA GLU A 51 11.00 12.23 34.84
C GLU A 51 9.64 11.87 34.20
N TYR A 52 9.67 11.28 33.00
CA TYR A 52 8.49 10.74 32.31
C TYR A 52 8.27 9.23 32.52
N ALA A 53 8.96 8.63 33.50
CA ALA A 53 8.90 7.19 33.79
C ALA A 53 9.26 6.28 32.60
N VAL A 54 10.17 6.73 31.73
CA VAL A 54 10.70 5.98 30.60
C VAL A 54 12.14 5.55 30.87
N THR A 55 12.44 4.26 30.66
CA THR A 55 13.81 3.74 30.70
C THR A 55 14.40 3.68 29.30
N LEU A 56 15.44 4.46 29.04
CA LEU A 56 16.19 4.42 27.79
C LEU A 56 17.23 3.29 27.82
N THR A 57 17.31 2.53 26.73
CA THR A 57 18.33 1.49 26.52
C THR A 57 19.44 1.94 25.57
N ASN A 58 19.16 2.95 24.74
CA ASN A 58 20.10 3.69 23.90
C ASN A 58 19.95 5.19 24.26
N TYR A 59 20.98 5.99 24.07
CA TYR A 59 21.04 7.41 24.43
C TYR A 59 21.46 8.31 23.26
N ASP A 60 21.66 7.73 22.08
CA ASP A 60 21.97 8.47 20.86
C ASP A 60 20.69 9.03 20.23
N ALA A 61 20.39 10.29 20.52
CA ALA A 61 19.19 10.96 20.02
C ALA A 61 19.18 11.10 18.49
N ASP A 62 20.34 11.32 17.86
CA ASP A 62 20.45 11.47 16.41
C ASP A 62 20.16 10.14 15.71
N SER A 63 20.72 9.04 16.23
CA SER A 63 20.40 7.69 15.77
C SER A 63 18.90 7.40 15.89
N MET A 64 18.28 7.70 17.03
CA MET A 64 16.83 7.49 17.23
C MET A 64 15.98 8.27 16.23
N VAL A 65 16.34 9.52 15.92
CA VAL A 65 15.62 10.35 14.95
C VAL A 65 15.63 9.71 13.56
N CYS A 66 16.79 9.21 13.13
CA CYS A 66 16.92 8.50 11.86
C CYS A 66 16.11 7.20 11.83
N GLU A 67 16.15 6.42 12.92
CA GLU A 67 15.37 5.18 13.04
C GLU A 67 13.86 5.43 13.02
N ILE A 68 13.39 6.51 13.66
CA ILE A 68 11.98 6.92 13.60
C ILE A 68 11.58 7.19 12.14
N CYS A 69 12.38 7.93 11.37
CA CYS A 69 12.08 8.21 9.96
C CYS A 69 12.02 6.92 9.12
N ARG A 70 12.95 5.98 9.33
CA ARG A 70 12.95 4.67 8.67
C ARG A 70 11.71 3.85 9.03
N SER A 71 11.26 3.91 10.28
CA SER A 71 10.03 3.22 10.73
C SER A 71 8.79 3.69 9.96
N TYR A 72 8.76 4.96 9.51
CA TYR A 72 7.66 5.47 8.69
C TYR A 72 7.58 4.74 7.35
N ILE A 73 8.73 4.44 6.73
CA ILE A 73 8.82 3.67 5.47
C ILE A 73 8.31 2.25 5.69
N VAL A 74 8.67 1.62 6.82
CA VAL A 74 8.17 0.29 7.19
C VAL A 74 6.64 0.27 7.25
N ASN A 75 6.03 1.26 7.90
CA ASN A 75 4.57 1.37 8.04
C ASN A 75 3.86 1.52 6.68
N VAL A 76 4.40 2.37 5.79
CA VAL A 76 3.84 2.55 4.44
C VAL A 76 3.98 1.27 3.61
N HIS A 77 5.16 0.65 3.64
CA HIS A 77 5.40 -0.58 2.90
C HIS A 77 4.48 -1.71 3.37
N LEU A 78 4.25 -1.85 4.68
CA LEU A 78 3.32 -2.85 5.22
C LEU A 78 1.93 -2.70 4.60
N CYS A 79 1.38 -1.48 4.60
CA CYS A 79 0.07 -1.20 4.01
C CYS A 79 0.04 -1.55 2.52
N PHE A 80 1.07 -1.14 1.78
CA PHE A 80 1.14 -1.34 0.34
C PHE A 80 1.33 -2.82 -0.02
N GLU A 81 2.17 -3.56 0.69
CA GLU A 81 2.33 -5.00 0.47
C GLU A 81 1.06 -5.78 0.77
N THR A 82 0.29 -5.42 1.81
CA THR A 82 -1.03 -6.02 2.07
C THR A 82 -1.97 -5.80 0.89
N PHE A 83 -2.03 -4.59 0.35
CA PHE A 83 -2.80 -4.30 -0.86
C PHE A 83 -2.35 -5.17 -2.04
N LEU A 84 -1.05 -5.25 -2.29
CA LEU A 84 -0.48 -6.04 -3.39
C LEU A 84 -0.81 -7.54 -3.26
N LYS A 85 -0.70 -8.10 -2.05
CA LYS A 85 -1.11 -9.48 -1.74
C LYS A 85 -2.59 -9.69 -2.02
N ASP A 86 -3.43 -8.74 -1.62
CA ASP A 86 -4.88 -8.83 -1.82
C ASP A 86 -5.26 -8.81 -3.30
N VAL A 87 -4.72 -7.89 -4.10
CA VAL A 87 -5.03 -7.83 -5.53
C VAL A 87 -4.48 -9.04 -6.29
N CYS A 88 -3.29 -9.53 -5.95
CA CYS A 88 -2.74 -10.76 -6.52
C CYS A 88 -3.62 -11.97 -6.19
N ARG A 89 -4.10 -12.08 -4.94
CA ARG A 89 -5.03 -13.14 -4.53
C ARG A 89 -6.36 -13.06 -5.29
N GLN A 90 -6.92 -11.85 -5.45
CA GLN A 90 -8.17 -11.65 -6.19
C GLN A 90 -8.01 -12.03 -7.67
N ILE A 91 -6.89 -11.67 -8.31
CA ILE A 91 -6.63 -11.99 -9.72
C ILE A 91 -6.37 -13.47 -9.91
N ASN A 92 -5.65 -14.12 -8.99
CA ASN A 92 -5.48 -15.56 -9.01
C ASN A 92 -6.82 -16.30 -8.97
N LYS A 93 -7.74 -15.84 -8.11
CA LYS A 93 -9.04 -16.51 -7.93
C LYS A 93 -10.06 -16.14 -9.02
N TYR A 94 -10.13 -14.87 -9.40
CA TYR A 94 -11.23 -14.33 -10.20
C TYR A 94 -10.77 -13.62 -11.48
N GLY A 95 -9.49 -13.62 -11.84
CA GLY A 95 -9.00 -12.99 -13.05
C GLY A 95 -9.56 -13.62 -14.34
N LYS A 96 -9.69 -12.79 -15.39
CA LYS A 96 -10.00 -13.27 -16.76
C LYS A 96 -8.85 -14.11 -17.32
N ASN A 97 -7.61 -13.71 -17.04
CA ASN A 97 -6.39 -14.33 -17.55
C ASN A 97 -5.81 -15.36 -16.57
N GLU A 98 -4.97 -16.26 -17.09
CA GLU A 98 -4.20 -17.19 -16.27
C GLU A 98 -3.24 -16.43 -15.34
N TYR A 99 -3.28 -16.77 -14.05
CA TYR A 99 -2.39 -16.20 -13.06
C TYR A 99 -1.08 -16.98 -12.97
N LYS A 100 0.02 -16.26 -13.02
CA LYS A 100 1.37 -16.83 -12.88
C LYS A 100 1.89 -16.56 -11.47
N PRO A 101 2.09 -17.60 -10.63
CA PRO A 101 2.54 -17.45 -9.25
C PRO A 101 3.79 -16.58 -9.07
N ARG A 102 3.93 -15.98 -7.88
CA ARG A 102 5.11 -15.19 -7.51
C ARG A 102 6.33 -16.12 -7.37
N ILE A 103 7.46 -15.71 -7.93
CA ILE A 103 8.74 -16.41 -7.74
C ILE A 103 9.38 -15.90 -6.44
N GLN A 104 10.18 -16.73 -5.75
CA GLN A 104 10.70 -16.41 -4.41
C GLN A 104 11.40 -15.04 -4.32
N GLU A 105 12.24 -14.70 -5.29
CA GLU A 105 13.02 -13.46 -5.37
C GLU A 105 12.24 -12.24 -5.89
N GLU A 106 11.03 -12.45 -6.43
CA GLU A 106 10.23 -11.40 -7.05
C GLU A 106 9.46 -10.59 -5.98
N SER A 107 9.45 -9.26 -6.05
CA SER A 107 8.62 -8.47 -5.13
C SER A 107 7.12 -8.69 -5.39
N TYR A 108 6.27 -8.44 -4.40
CA TYR A 108 4.81 -8.44 -4.63
C TYR A 108 4.38 -7.37 -5.64
N LEU A 109 5.10 -6.25 -5.74
CA LEU A 109 4.81 -5.20 -6.71
C LEU A 109 5.11 -5.67 -8.13
N SER A 110 6.27 -6.28 -8.36
CA SER A 110 6.62 -6.90 -9.65
C SER A 110 5.60 -7.97 -10.05
N CYS A 111 5.22 -8.83 -9.10
CA CYS A 111 4.21 -9.87 -9.33
C CYS A 111 2.85 -9.30 -9.72
N ALA A 112 2.41 -8.23 -9.05
CA ALA A 112 1.16 -7.54 -9.36
C ALA A 112 1.23 -6.89 -10.75
N VAL A 113 2.29 -6.14 -11.05
CA VAL A 113 2.48 -5.50 -12.36
C VAL A 113 2.52 -6.52 -13.50
N ARG A 114 3.13 -7.68 -13.28
CA ARG A 114 3.18 -8.77 -14.25
C ARG A 114 1.81 -9.38 -14.53
N ASN A 115 1.07 -9.72 -13.47
CA ASN A 115 -0.22 -10.41 -13.62
C ASN A 115 -1.39 -9.49 -13.96
N ILE A 116 -1.32 -8.21 -13.59
CA ILE A 116 -2.43 -7.24 -13.73
C ILE A 116 -2.17 -6.29 -14.89
N CYS A 117 -0.96 -5.77 -15.00
CA CYS A 117 -0.60 -4.78 -16.02
C CYS A 117 0.13 -5.42 -17.21
N GLY A 118 0.39 -6.73 -17.21
CA GLY A 118 1.12 -7.42 -18.27
C GLY A 118 2.55 -6.91 -18.46
N ASN A 119 3.21 -6.43 -17.39
CA ASN A 119 4.49 -5.71 -17.44
C ASN A 119 4.48 -4.42 -18.26
N ASN A 120 3.30 -3.87 -18.58
CA ASN A 120 3.15 -2.64 -19.34
C ASN A 120 2.69 -1.50 -18.42
N LEU A 121 3.67 -0.82 -17.82
CA LEU A 121 3.44 0.43 -17.10
C LEU A 121 3.53 1.61 -18.08
N SER A 122 2.61 2.56 -17.95
CA SER A 122 2.74 3.85 -18.65
C SER A 122 4.02 4.57 -18.21
N ASP A 123 4.53 5.47 -19.06
CA ASP A 123 5.78 6.16 -18.80
C ASP A 123 5.76 6.95 -17.49
N ASP A 124 4.62 7.53 -17.13
CA ASP A 124 4.45 8.26 -15.86
C ASP A 124 4.46 7.35 -14.62
N MET A 125 4.17 6.06 -14.78
CA MET A 125 4.14 5.10 -13.67
C MET A 125 5.50 4.44 -13.42
N LYS A 126 6.40 4.42 -14.41
CA LYS A 126 7.74 3.83 -14.28
C LYS A 126 8.58 4.49 -13.16
N PRO A 127 8.65 5.84 -13.05
CA PRO A 127 9.37 6.48 -11.95
C PRO A 127 8.81 6.07 -10.58
N LEU A 128 7.48 6.02 -10.45
CA LEU A 128 6.83 5.65 -9.19
C LEU A 128 7.10 4.18 -8.83
N TYR A 129 7.13 3.30 -9.83
CA TYR A 129 7.45 1.88 -9.64
C TYR A 129 8.87 1.71 -9.11
N GLU A 130 9.86 2.31 -9.76
CA GLU A 130 11.26 2.25 -9.33
C GLU A 130 11.44 2.86 -7.94
N LEU A 131 10.72 3.94 -7.64
CA LEU A 131 10.72 4.59 -6.34
C LEU A 131 10.13 3.70 -5.23
N CYS A 132 9.05 2.97 -5.51
CA CYS A 132 8.47 2.04 -4.54
C CYS A 132 9.35 0.80 -4.32
N GLU A 133 10.04 0.31 -5.36
CA GLU A 133 11.06 -0.74 -5.21
C GLU A 133 12.24 -0.26 -4.38
N TYR A 134 12.70 0.97 -4.59
CA TYR A 134 13.74 1.58 -3.77
C TYR A 134 13.35 1.60 -2.29
N TYR A 135 12.18 2.15 -1.94
CA TYR A 135 11.74 2.21 -0.54
C TYR A 135 11.43 0.84 0.06
N ARG A 136 11.07 -0.16 -0.75
CA ARG A 136 11.01 -1.56 -0.28
C ARG A 136 12.38 -2.05 0.19
N LEU A 137 13.45 -1.74 -0.54
CA LEU A 137 14.80 -2.11 -0.14
C LEU A 137 15.23 -1.36 1.13
N ILE A 138 14.90 -0.08 1.26
CA ILE A 138 15.11 0.68 2.50
C ILE A 138 14.42 -0.01 3.68
N ARG A 139 13.14 -0.37 3.54
CA ARG A 139 12.41 -1.14 4.56
C ARG A 139 13.11 -2.46 4.90
N ASN A 140 13.62 -3.18 3.90
CA ASN A 140 14.29 -4.46 4.11
C ASN A 140 15.54 -4.27 4.98
N THR A 141 16.39 -3.29 4.66
CA THR A 141 17.57 -2.96 5.45
C THR A 141 17.21 -2.49 6.86
N SER A 142 16.15 -1.70 7.05
CA SER A 142 15.74 -1.23 8.37
C SER A 142 15.15 -2.30 9.29
N VAL A 143 14.67 -3.43 8.73
CA VAL A 143 14.04 -4.52 9.49
C VAL A 143 14.96 -5.75 9.61
N HIS A 144 15.98 -5.85 8.76
CA HIS A 144 16.90 -6.99 8.74
C HIS A 144 18.36 -6.53 8.69
N ASP A 145 19.14 -6.90 9.70
CA ASP A 145 20.58 -6.62 9.80
C ASP A 145 21.45 -7.28 8.70
N LEU A 146 20.86 -8.11 7.82
CA LEU A 146 21.56 -8.97 6.87
C LEU A 146 21.24 -8.65 5.40
N CYS A 147 20.56 -7.55 5.09
CA CYS A 147 20.30 -7.18 3.68
C CYS A 147 21.55 -6.59 3.02
N GLU A 148 21.82 -6.97 1.77
CA GLU A 148 22.92 -6.44 0.97
C GLU A 148 22.72 -4.94 0.70
N VAL A 149 23.48 -4.11 1.42
CA VAL A 149 23.52 -2.64 1.32
C VAL A 149 23.72 -2.16 -0.14
N ASP A 150 24.43 -2.94 -0.95
CA ASP A 150 24.67 -2.65 -2.38
C ASP A 150 23.39 -2.54 -3.21
N SER A 151 22.30 -3.19 -2.79
CA SER A 151 21.03 -3.21 -3.54
C SER A 151 20.32 -1.86 -3.53
N HIS A 152 20.18 -1.20 -2.38
CA HIS A 152 19.45 0.07 -2.29
C HIS A 152 20.25 1.24 -2.86
N GLU A 153 21.58 1.25 -2.75
CA GLU A 153 22.42 2.29 -3.35
C GLU A 153 22.35 2.24 -4.89
N LYS A 154 22.32 1.03 -5.46
CA LYS A 154 22.12 0.85 -6.91
C LYS A 154 20.75 1.37 -7.35
N GLU A 155 19.67 1.05 -6.64
CA GLU A 155 18.34 1.57 -6.98
C GLU A 155 18.24 3.09 -6.79
N TYR A 156 18.84 3.64 -5.72
CA TYR A 156 18.90 5.09 -5.51
C TYR A 156 19.56 5.82 -6.68
N ARG A 157 20.66 5.29 -7.21
CA ARG A 157 21.34 5.85 -8.40
C ARG A 157 20.46 5.85 -9.64
N LYS A 158 19.62 4.81 -9.82
CA LYS A 158 18.67 4.79 -10.95
C LYS A 158 17.67 5.92 -10.82
N LEU A 159 17.21 6.24 -9.61
CA LEU A 159 16.24 7.32 -9.39
C LEU A 159 16.75 8.70 -9.80
N GLN A 160 18.07 8.91 -9.84
CA GLN A 160 18.68 10.19 -10.24
C GLN A 160 18.40 10.56 -11.71
N LYS A 161 17.97 9.61 -12.55
CA LYS A 161 17.53 9.90 -13.92
C LYS A 161 16.17 10.60 -13.99
N TYR A 162 15.42 10.61 -12.89
CA TYR A 162 14.09 11.23 -12.81
C TYR A 162 14.16 12.58 -12.11
N ASN A 163 13.42 13.56 -12.63
CA ASN A 163 13.21 14.82 -11.95
C ASN A 163 11.82 14.85 -11.30
N PHE A 164 11.70 14.27 -10.10
CA PHE A 164 10.43 14.24 -9.36
C PHE A 164 9.89 15.64 -9.03
N LYS A 165 10.72 16.69 -9.03
CA LYS A 165 10.28 18.06 -8.70
C LYS A 165 9.39 18.71 -9.76
N THR A 166 9.31 18.15 -10.96
CA THR A 166 8.37 18.63 -11.99
C THR A 166 6.91 18.39 -11.60
N GLU A 167 6.66 17.38 -10.76
CA GLU A 167 5.31 17.07 -10.29
C GLU A 167 4.97 17.91 -9.06
N ALA A 168 3.83 18.61 -9.11
CA ALA A 168 3.42 19.55 -8.05
C ALA A 168 3.38 18.89 -6.65
N LYS A 169 2.99 17.61 -6.59
CA LYS A 169 2.94 16.80 -5.36
C LYS A 169 4.32 16.50 -4.74
N PHE A 170 5.42 16.66 -5.46
CA PHE A 170 6.78 16.38 -4.96
C PHE A 170 7.69 17.60 -4.98
N SER A 171 7.28 18.69 -5.67
CA SER A 171 8.09 19.90 -5.88
C SER A 171 8.75 20.49 -4.61
N LYS A 172 8.10 20.37 -3.45
CA LYS A 172 8.60 20.90 -2.16
C LYS A 172 9.36 19.89 -1.31
N LEU A 173 9.40 18.63 -1.72
CA LEU A 173 10.06 17.58 -0.95
C LEU A 173 11.56 17.59 -1.22
N VAL A 174 12.32 17.36 -0.16
CA VAL A 174 13.75 17.05 -0.23
C VAL A 174 13.89 15.53 -0.18
N ALA A 175 13.36 14.85 -1.20
CA ALA A 175 13.35 13.39 -1.35
C ALA A 175 13.38 13.03 -2.86
N PRO A 176 13.73 11.78 -3.25
CA PRO A 176 14.21 10.68 -2.40
C PRO A 176 15.62 10.93 -1.87
N ASN A 177 15.91 10.49 -0.64
CA ASN A 177 17.23 10.54 -0.01
C ASN A 177 17.88 9.17 0.05
N LYS A 178 19.18 9.11 0.39
CA LYS A 178 19.89 7.86 0.68
C LYS A 178 19.43 7.23 1.99
N TYR A 179 19.81 5.98 2.23
CA TYR A 179 19.41 5.22 3.42
C TYR A 179 19.76 5.93 4.74
N GLU A 180 20.93 6.53 4.81
CA GLU A 180 21.45 7.24 5.98
C GLU A 180 20.68 8.54 6.26
N GLU A 181 20.06 9.10 5.22
CA GLU A 181 19.45 10.44 5.18
C GLU A 181 17.91 10.39 5.07
N ILE A 182 17.31 9.21 5.24
CA ILE A 182 15.85 9.04 5.17
C ILE A 182 15.17 9.98 6.15
N SER A 183 14.20 10.73 5.63
CA SER A 183 13.52 11.81 6.32
C SER A 183 12.00 11.65 6.29
N PHE A 184 11.30 12.59 6.91
CA PHE A 184 9.85 12.66 6.80
C PHE A 184 9.37 12.92 5.35
N ASP A 185 10.16 13.61 4.53
CA ASP A 185 9.80 13.89 3.13
C ASP A 185 9.81 12.61 2.29
N ASP A 186 10.68 11.65 2.59
CA ASP A 186 10.70 10.31 1.97
C ASP A 186 9.42 9.55 2.30
N PHE A 187 8.96 9.61 3.55
CA PHE A 187 7.66 9.04 3.94
C PHE A 187 6.50 9.66 3.13
N VAL A 188 6.48 10.99 2.98
CA VAL A 188 5.45 11.68 2.21
C VAL A 188 5.51 11.31 0.73
N MET A 189 6.71 11.25 0.17
CA MET A 189 6.93 10.86 -1.22
C MET A 189 6.48 9.40 -1.45
N PHE A 190 6.91 8.47 -0.58
CA PHE A 190 6.59 7.05 -0.71
C PHE A 190 5.09 6.78 -0.59
N SER A 191 4.43 7.36 0.43
CA SER A 191 3.00 7.17 0.64
C SER A 191 2.17 7.65 -0.55
N ARG A 192 2.51 8.82 -1.14
CA ARG A 192 1.86 9.34 -2.36
C ARG A 192 2.07 8.41 -3.56
N SER A 193 3.31 7.96 -3.78
CA SER A 193 3.64 7.03 -4.87
C SER A 193 2.89 5.70 -4.76
N CYS A 194 2.77 5.14 -3.55
CA CYS A 194 1.97 3.93 -3.32
C CYS A 194 0.50 4.13 -3.66
N VAL A 195 -0.11 5.28 -3.32
CA VAL A 195 -1.51 5.57 -3.63
C VAL A 195 -1.76 5.61 -5.13
N GLU A 196 -0.86 6.25 -5.87
CA GLU A 196 -0.99 6.37 -7.32
C GLU A 196 -0.80 5.04 -8.03
N LEU A 197 0.26 4.30 -7.69
CA LEU A 197 0.47 2.96 -8.25
C LEU A 197 -0.65 1.99 -7.87
N ALA A 198 -1.13 2.02 -6.62
CA ALA A 198 -2.25 1.19 -6.20
C ALA A 198 -3.51 1.51 -7.01
N THR A 199 -3.77 2.80 -7.26
CA THR A 199 -4.91 3.24 -8.07
C THR A 199 -4.76 2.75 -9.51
N TYR A 200 -3.59 2.95 -10.12
CA TYR A 200 -3.29 2.47 -11.48
C TYR A 200 -3.45 0.95 -11.61
N ILE A 201 -2.84 0.18 -10.70
CA ILE A 201 -2.95 -1.29 -10.69
C ILE A 201 -4.41 -1.72 -10.55
N PHE A 202 -5.15 -1.10 -9.63
CA PHE A 202 -6.55 -1.44 -9.37
C PHE A 202 -7.45 -1.17 -10.59
N GLU A 203 -7.23 -0.05 -11.29
CA GLU A 203 -7.97 0.30 -12.52
C GLU A 203 -7.72 -0.71 -13.65
N LYS A 204 -6.51 -1.27 -13.73
CA LYS A 204 -6.13 -2.29 -14.71
C LYS A 204 -6.64 -3.69 -14.39
N MET A 205 -7.21 -3.92 -13.20
CA MET A 205 -7.77 -5.24 -12.86
C MET A 205 -8.92 -5.61 -13.79
N ALA A 206 -8.94 -6.88 -14.21
CA ALA A 206 -9.97 -7.44 -15.07
C ALA A 206 -10.42 -8.80 -14.52
N TYR A 207 -11.70 -8.86 -14.14
CA TYR A 207 -12.29 -10.04 -13.50
C TYR A 207 -13.19 -10.82 -14.44
N ASP A 208 -13.21 -12.13 -14.25
CA ASP A 208 -14.29 -12.99 -14.69
C ASP A 208 -15.40 -12.93 -13.63
N TYR A 209 -16.43 -12.13 -13.89
CA TYR A 209 -17.55 -11.96 -12.97
C TYR A 209 -18.34 -13.25 -12.75
N THR A 210 -18.23 -14.24 -13.64
CA THR A 210 -18.85 -15.56 -13.45
C THR A 210 -18.22 -16.26 -12.25
N LYS A 211 -16.88 -16.25 -12.16
CA LYS A 211 -16.16 -16.81 -11.01
C LYS A 211 -16.54 -16.10 -9.71
N ILE A 212 -16.71 -14.77 -9.76
CA ILE A 212 -17.15 -13.99 -8.59
C ILE A 212 -18.58 -14.38 -8.19
N ALA A 213 -19.50 -14.42 -9.14
CA ALA A 213 -20.91 -14.71 -8.89
C ALA A 213 -21.11 -16.11 -8.29
N LEU A 214 -20.42 -17.12 -8.81
CA LEU A 214 -20.49 -18.50 -8.32
C LEU A 214 -19.89 -18.69 -6.91
N ASP A 215 -19.02 -17.77 -6.47
CA ASP A 215 -18.40 -17.81 -5.14
C ASP A 215 -19.16 -16.95 -4.10
N ILE A 216 -20.29 -16.36 -4.48
CA ILE A 216 -21.16 -15.62 -3.55
C ILE A 216 -21.74 -16.63 -2.53
N PRO A 217 -21.68 -16.35 -1.21
CA PRO A 217 -22.17 -17.26 -0.20
C PRO A 217 -23.67 -17.61 -0.37
N ASP A 218 -24.02 -18.89 -0.21
CA ASP A 218 -25.41 -19.39 -0.34
C ASP A 218 -26.41 -18.65 0.54
N LYS A 219 -25.97 -18.22 1.73
CA LYS A 219 -26.79 -17.42 2.65
C LYS A 219 -27.21 -16.08 2.03
N GLN A 220 -26.31 -15.46 1.27
CA GLN A 220 -26.58 -14.21 0.57
C GLN A 220 -27.51 -14.45 -0.63
N ILE A 221 -27.25 -15.49 -1.43
CA ILE A 221 -28.10 -15.87 -2.57
C ILE A 221 -29.53 -16.19 -2.10
N SER A 222 -29.66 -16.97 -1.03
CA SER A 222 -30.96 -17.34 -0.43
C SER A 222 -31.79 -16.12 0.01
N LYS A 223 -31.12 -15.05 0.47
CA LYS A 223 -31.77 -13.78 0.78
C LYS A 223 -32.27 -13.08 -0.49
N TRP A 224 -31.50 -13.10 -1.56
CA TRP A 224 -31.84 -12.47 -2.84
C TRP A 224 -32.94 -13.21 -3.61
N ARG A 225 -33.07 -14.53 -3.47
CA ARG A 225 -34.18 -15.31 -4.10
C ARG A 225 -35.57 -14.78 -3.72
N LYS A 226 -35.70 -14.16 -2.54
CA LYS A 226 -36.96 -13.56 -2.05
C LYS A 226 -37.25 -12.18 -2.62
N TYR A 227 -36.30 -11.58 -3.33
CA TYR A 227 -36.45 -10.24 -3.90
C TYR A 227 -37.13 -10.30 -5.27
N SER A 228 -37.75 -9.19 -5.67
CA SER A 228 -38.16 -9.01 -7.06
C SER A 228 -36.94 -8.94 -7.98
N LYS A 229 -37.11 -9.29 -9.26
CA LYS A 229 -36.01 -9.34 -10.25
C LYS A 229 -35.16 -8.06 -10.29
N ASN A 230 -35.80 -6.89 -10.37
CA ASN A 230 -35.10 -5.58 -10.31
C ASN A 230 -34.28 -5.40 -9.03
N ARG A 231 -34.81 -5.87 -7.88
CA ARG A 231 -34.09 -5.79 -6.61
C ARG A 231 -32.93 -6.80 -6.51
N GLN A 232 -33.03 -7.95 -7.18
CA GLN A 232 -31.92 -8.91 -7.32
C GLN A 232 -30.77 -8.31 -8.13
N GLU A 233 -31.08 -7.69 -9.28
CA GLU A 233 -30.10 -7.02 -10.14
C GLU A 233 -29.35 -5.92 -9.39
N LYS A 234 -30.09 -5.07 -8.66
CA LYS A 234 -29.49 -4.03 -7.81
C LYS A 234 -28.63 -4.62 -6.70
N ALA A 235 -29.04 -5.72 -6.08
CA ALA A 235 -28.29 -6.34 -4.99
C ALA A 235 -26.97 -6.96 -5.47
N LEU A 236 -26.99 -7.68 -6.61
CA LEU A 236 -25.78 -8.23 -7.23
C LEU A 236 -24.83 -7.11 -7.68
N CYS A 237 -25.37 -6.10 -8.36
CA CYS A 237 -24.61 -4.93 -8.80
C CYS A 237 -23.90 -4.25 -7.63
N LEU A 238 -24.62 -4.00 -6.54
CA LEU A 238 -24.05 -3.37 -5.35
C LEU A 238 -23.00 -4.26 -4.70
N TYR A 239 -23.27 -5.56 -4.54
CA TYR A 239 -22.33 -6.51 -3.94
C TYR A 239 -20.98 -6.49 -4.66
N ILE A 240 -20.99 -6.63 -5.99
CA ILE A 240 -19.76 -6.65 -6.78
C ILE A 240 -19.07 -5.29 -6.75
N LYS A 241 -19.80 -4.17 -6.92
CA LYS A 241 -19.23 -2.81 -6.87
C LYS A 241 -18.61 -2.47 -5.50
N THR A 242 -19.16 -3.01 -4.42
CA THR A 242 -18.63 -2.78 -3.07
C THR A 242 -17.29 -3.49 -2.86
N LEU A 243 -17.13 -4.70 -3.41
CA LEU A 243 -16.01 -5.60 -3.12
C LEU A 243 -14.91 -5.60 -4.18
N TYR A 244 -15.24 -5.32 -5.44
CA TYR A 244 -14.35 -5.49 -6.57
C TYR A 244 -14.34 -4.25 -7.48
N LYS A 245 -13.28 -4.14 -8.29
CA LYS A 245 -13.26 -3.22 -9.43
C LYS A 245 -14.25 -3.72 -10.48
N VAL A 246 -15.04 -2.81 -11.05
CA VAL A 246 -15.94 -3.09 -12.16
C VAL A 246 -15.47 -2.34 -13.41
N ASP A 247 -15.64 -2.95 -14.57
CA ASP A 247 -15.46 -2.36 -15.90
C ASP A 247 -16.81 -1.95 -16.51
N GLU A 248 -16.77 -1.31 -17.68
CA GLU A 248 -17.97 -0.79 -18.36
C GLU A 248 -18.92 -1.92 -18.79
N GLU A 249 -18.37 -3.08 -19.15
CA GLU A 249 -19.11 -4.29 -19.58
C GLU A 249 -19.87 -4.97 -18.43
N PHE A 250 -19.58 -4.64 -17.17
CA PHE A 250 -20.14 -5.34 -16.01
C PHE A 250 -21.68 -5.31 -15.98
N ILE A 251 -22.28 -4.16 -16.27
CA ILE A 251 -23.73 -3.97 -16.13
C ILE A 251 -24.52 -4.88 -17.08
N GLU A 252 -24.00 -5.10 -18.29
CA GLU A 252 -24.64 -5.94 -19.30
C GLU A 252 -24.60 -7.43 -18.93
N GLN A 253 -23.65 -7.84 -18.08
CA GLN A 253 -23.51 -9.22 -17.63
C GLN A 253 -24.44 -9.59 -16.48
N ILE A 254 -25.01 -8.61 -15.76
CA ILE A 254 -25.83 -8.85 -14.56
C ILE A 254 -26.97 -9.86 -14.79
N PRO A 255 -27.80 -9.76 -15.84
CA PRO A 255 -28.90 -10.70 -16.04
C PRO A 255 -28.42 -12.14 -16.20
N LYS A 256 -27.31 -12.34 -16.94
CA LYS A 256 -26.71 -13.66 -17.14
C LYS A 256 -26.17 -14.22 -15.82
N LEU A 257 -25.44 -13.40 -15.06
CA LEU A 257 -24.86 -13.80 -13.78
C LEU A 257 -25.94 -14.18 -12.76
N LEU A 258 -27.04 -13.43 -12.72
CA LEU A 258 -28.18 -13.75 -11.85
C LEU A 258 -28.83 -15.09 -12.19
N ASN A 259 -29.09 -15.34 -13.48
CA ASN A 259 -29.67 -16.61 -13.91
C ASN A 259 -28.79 -17.78 -13.45
N MET A 260 -27.46 -17.64 -13.49
CA MET A 260 -26.54 -18.69 -13.05
C MET A 260 -26.63 -19.03 -11.56
N ILE A 261 -26.96 -18.06 -10.70
CA ILE A 261 -26.90 -18.23 -9.23
C ILE A 261 -28.28 -18.34 -8.56
N ILE A 262 -29.31 -17.75 -9.16
CA ILE A 262 -30.68 -17.75 -8.63
C ILE A 262 -31.53 -18.86 -9.27
N ASP A 263 -31.45 -18.99 -10.60
CA ASP A 263 -32.25 -19.91 -11.41
C ASP A 263 -31.34 -20.87 -12.22
N PRO A 264 -30.47 -21.66 -11.58
CA PRO A 264 -29.59 -22.57 -12.31
C PRO A 264 -30.47 -23.51 -13.13
N ILE A 265 -30.33 -23.47 -14.46
CA ILE A 265 -30.99 -24.42 -15.36
C ILE A 265 -30.49 -25.80 -14.94
N VAL A 266 -31.38 -26.59 -14.34
CA VAL A 266 -31.18 -28.01 -14.01
C VAL A 266 -31.31 -28.83 -15.28
#